data_AF-A0A1G3Y251-F1
#
_entry.id   AF-A0A1G3Y251-F1
#
_cell.length_a   1.000
_cell.length_b   1.000
_cell.length_c   1.000
_cell.angle_alpha   90.00
_cell.angle_beta   90.00
_cell.angle_gamma   90.00
#
_symmetry.space_group_name_H-M   'P 1'
#
loop_
_entity.id
_entity.type
_entity.pdbx_description
1 polymer ?
#
loop_
_entity_poly.entity_id
_entity_poly.type
_entity_poly.pdbx_seq_one_letter_code
_entity_poly.pdbx_strand_id
1 'polypeptide(L)'
;MQTKTVYEEKVLKEMQVLPAAAQEKLARIIHFMRSEILPSEFDEKKTTEEFLAVCGTWEDDRSIEEQVRDIYSSRKSTNRAEKIF
;
A
#
# COMPACT_ATOMS: atom_id res chain seq x y z
N MET A 1 25.20 -8.22 25.47
CA MET A 1 24.58 -7.67 24.24
C MET A 1 24.36 -6.18 24.51
N GLN A 2 24.85 -5.28 23.65
CA GLN A 2 24.58 -3.84 23.79
C GLN A 2 23.29 -3.51 23.06
N THR A 3 22.30 -2.99 23.78
CA THR A 3 21.01 -2.53 23.21
C THR A 3 21.15 -1.10 22.71
N LYS A 4 20.48 -0.77 21.60
CA LYS A 4 20.52 0.55 20.96
C LYS A 4 19.66 1.58 21.69
N THR A 5 18.62 1.14 22.39
CA THR A 5 17.69 2.03 23.10
C THR A 5 17.27 1.45 24.46
N VAL A 6 16.81 2.32 25.35
CA VAL A 6 16.23 1.93 26.66
C VAL A 6 14.98 1.05 26.48
N TYR A 7 14.25 1.22 25.38
CA TYR A 7 13.05 0.42 25.08
C TYR A 7 13.39 -1.00 24.63
N GLU A 8 14.44 -1.17 23.83
CA GLU A 8 14.93 -2.48 23.43
C GLU A 8 15.36 -3.31 24.64
N GLU A 9 16.05 -2.68 25.60
CA GLU A 9 16.43 -3.35 26.85
C GLU A 9 15.22 -3.80 27.66
N LYS A 10 14.19 -2.95 27.77
CA LYS A 10 12.94 -3.31 28.47
C LYS A 10 12.24 -4.49 27.80
N VAL A 11 12.07 -4.45 26.47
CA VAL A 11 11.43 -5.52 25.71
C VAL A 11 12.17 -6.84 25.86
N LEU A 12 13.51 -6.82 25.80
CA LEU A 12 14.32 -8.03 25.99
C LEU A 12 14.17 -8.62 27.40
N LYS A 13 14.16 -7.78 28.44
CA LYS A 13 13.93 -8.23 29.81
C LYS A 13 12.57 -8.90 29.97
N GLU A 14 11.51 -8.30 29.42
CA GLU A 14 10.17 -8.90 29.44
C GLU A 14 10.13 -10.24 28.69
N MET A 15 10.77 -10.32 27.51
CA MET A 15 10.80 -11.56 26.72
C MET A 15 11.55 -12.70 27.42
N GLN A 16 12.63 -12.42 28.15
CA GLN A 16 13.44 -13.44 28.83
C GLN A 16 12.68 -14.19 29.93
N VAL A 17 11.67 -13.57 30.53
CA VAL A 17 10.85 -14.18 31.60
C VAL A 17 9.77 -15.10 31.02
N LEU A 18 9.47 -14.99 29.72
CA LEU A 18 8.40 -15.75 29.08
C LEU A 18 8.83 -17.18 28.70
N PRO A 19 7.92 -18.16 28.76
CA PRO A 19 8.16 -19.49 28.20
C PRO A 19 8.43 -19.43 26.69
N ALA A 20 9.23 -20.37 26.18
CA ALA A 20 9.61 -20.44 24.76
C ALA A 20 8.40 -20.40 23.80
N ALA A 21 7.30 -21.08 24.15
CA ALA A 21 6.08 -21.08 23.35
C ALA A 21 5.41 -19.69 23.25
N ALA A 22 5.57 -18.83 24.26
CA ALA A 22 5.07 -17.47 24.23
C ALA A 22 6.03 -16.54 23.47
N GLN A 23 7.35 -16.75 23.60
CA GLN A 23 8.35 -16.02 22.82
C GLN A 23 8.18 -16.23 21.32
N GLU A 24 7.90 -17.47 20.89
CA GLU A 24 7.64 -17.78 19.48
C GLU A 24 6.43 -17.02 18.94
N LYS A 25 5.33 -17.00 19.70
CA LYS A 25 4.12 -16.24 19.32
C LYS A 25 4.40 -14.74 19.21
N LEU A 26 5.14 -14.18 20.17
CA LEU A 26 5.51 -12.77 20.14
C LEU A 26 6.43 -12.43 18.97
N ALA A 27 7.38 -13.30 18.63
CA ALA A 27 8.24 -13.11 17.46
C ALA A 27 7.42 -13.04 16.16
N ARG A 28 6.40 -13.92 16.02
CA ARG A 28 5.47 -13.88 14.88
C ARG A 28 4.65 -12.58 14.83
N ILE A 29 4.16 -12.12 15.99
CA ILE A 29 3.40 -10.86 16.09
C ILE A 29 4.30 -9.67 15.71
N ILE A 30 5.53 -9.60 16.23
CA ILE A 30 6.49 -8.54 15.90
C ILE A 30 6.81 -8.55 14.39
N HIS A 31 7.00 -9.74 13.80
CA HIS A 31 7.22 -9.88 12.36
C HIS A 31 6.05 -9.36 11.55
N PHE A 32 4.82 -9.73 11.91
CA PHE A 32 3.59 -9.23 11.29
C PHE A 32 3.46 -7.71 11.42
N MET A 33 3.71 -7.14 12.60
CA MET A 33 3.67 -5.68 12.77
C MET A 33 4.72 -4.98 11.90
N ARG A 34 5.87 -5.62 11.68
CA ARG A 34 6.91 -5.08 10.80
C ARG A 34 6.56 -5.20 9.31
N SER A 35 5.85 -6.24 8.89
CA SER A 35 5.51 -6.45 7.47
C SER A 35 4.24 -5.71 7.05
N GLU A 36 3.22 -5.65 7.92
CA GLU A 36 1.88 -5.16 7.56
C GLU A 36 1.55 -3.77 8.12
N ILE A 37 2.10 -3.41 9.29
CA ILE A 37 1.65 -2.20 10.02
C ILE A 37 2.67 -1.07 9.92
N LEU A 38 3.96 -1.40 10.07
CA LEU A 38 5.02 -0.45 9.82
C LEU A 38 5.23 -0.39 8.32
N PRO A 39 5.13 0.78 7.68
CA PRO A 39 5.54 0.91 6.30
C PRO A 39 7.00 0.49 6.24
N SER A 40 7.29 -0.68 5.66
CA SER A 40 8.60 -0.88 5.02
C SER A 40 8.76 0.35 4.16
N GLU A 41 9.86 1.10 4.29
CA GLU A 41 10.18 2.25 3.43
C GLU A 41 9.61 1.96 2.05
N PHE A 42 8.46 2.58 1.75
CA PHE A 42 7.63 2.16 0.63
C PHE A 42 8.51 2.45 -0.57
N ASP A 43 9.04 1.42 -1.21
CA ASP A 43 9.59 1.57 -2.53
C ASP A 43 8.39 1.95 -3.40
N GLU A 44 8.22 3.26 -3.55
CA GLU A 44 7.09 3.89 -4.21
C GLU A 44 6.93 3.30 -5.62
N LYS A 45 8.05 2.86 -6.22
CA LYS A 45 8.07 2.11 -7.48
C LYS A 45 7.39 0.76 -7.34
N LYS A 46 7.76 -0.05 -6.35
CA LYS A 46 7.15 -1.37 -6.12
C LYS A 46 5.65 -1.26 -5.83
N THR A 47 5.25 -0.25 -5.07
CA THR A 47 3.83 -0.01 -4.74
C THR A 47 3.03 0.42 -5.97
N THR A 48 3.62 1.29 -6.80
CA THR A 48 3.03 1.72 -8.07
C THR A 48 2.93 0.55 -9.04
N GLU A 49 3.96 -0.29 -9.13
CA GLU A 49 3.98 -1.49 -9.97
C GLU A 49 2.92 -2.51 -9.52
N GLU A 50 2.79 -2.77 -8.21
CA GLU A 50 1.74 -3.65 -7.66
C GLU A 50 0.34 -3.09 -7.91
N PHE A 51 0.14 -1.78 -7.74
CA PHE A 51 -1.13 -1.11 -8.05
C PHE A 51 -1.45 -1.18 -9.55
N LEU A 52 -0.49 -0.88 -10.41
CA LEU A 52 -0.66 -0.96 -11.86
C LEU A 52 -0.87 -2.39 -12.35
N ALA A 53 -0.32 -3.40 -11.68
CA ALA A 53 -0.56 -4.80 -11.99
C ALA A 53 -1.99 -5.26 -11.66
N VAL A 54 -2.67 -4.59 -10.71
CA VAL A 54 -4.10 -4.81 -10.43
C VAL A 54 -4.98 -4.15 -11.49
N CYS A 55 -4.53 -3.05 -12.10
CA CYS A 55 -5.17 -2.50 -13.27
C CYS A 55 -4.95 -3.46 -14.45
N GLY A 56 -6.02 -4.00 -15.03
CA GLY A 56 -5.92 -4.82 -16.22
C GLY A 56 -5.16 -4.08 -17.34
N THR A 57 -4.53 -4.82 -18.25
CA THR A 57 -3.90 -4.23 -19.43
C THR A 57 -4.98 -3.57 -20.28
N TRP A 58 -4.85 -2.26 -20.53
CA TRP A 58 -5.67 -1.57 -21.51
C TRP A 58 -5.19 -1.99 -22.91
N GLU A 59 -5.80 -3.05 -23.44
CA GLU A 59 -5.58 -3.51 -24.80
C GLU A 59 -6.55 -2.76 -25.73
N ASP A 60 -6.07 -1.65 -26.29
CA ASP A 60 -6.80 -0.86 -27.27
C ASP A 60 -5.92 -0.71 -28.50
N ASP A 61 -6.35 -1.38 -29.56
CA ASP A 61 -5.70 -1.45 -30.86
C ASP A 61 -6.02 -0.23 -31.74
N ARG A 62 -6.95 0.63 -31.31
CA ARG A 62 -7.30 1.88 -31.99
C ARG A 62 -6.14 2.87 -31.91
N SER A 63 -5.98 3.68 -32.96
CA SER A 63 -4.97 4.74 -32.96
C SER A 63 -5.28 5.80 -31.90
N ILE A 64 -4.27 6.56 -31.48
CA ILE A 64 -4.45 7.68 -30.53
C ILE A 64 -5.53 8.64 -31.04
N GLU A 65 -5.56 8.91 -32.34
CA GLU A 65 -6.53 9.81 -32.97
C GLU A 65 -7.97 9.27 -32.88
N GLU A 66 -8.15 7.95 -33.00
CA GLU A 66 -9.44 7.29 -32.87
C GLU A 66 -9.94 7.31 -31.43
N GLN A 67 -9.07 7.03 -30.47
CA GLN A 67 -9.38 7.11 -29.04
C GLN A 67 -9.79 8.54 -28.63
N VAL A 68 -9.02 9.54 -29.08
CA VAL A 68 -9.33 10.96 -28.85
C VAL A 68 -10.69 11.31 -29.46
N ARG A 69 -10.95 10.90 -30.70
CA ARG A 69 -12.22 11.16 -31.38
C ARG A 69 -13.40 10.55 -30.61
N ASP A 70 -13.27 9.33 -30.14
CA ASP A 70 -14.29 8.63 -29.35
C ASP A 70 -14.60 9.38 -28.04
N ILE A 71 -13.57 9.79 -27.29
CA ILE A 71 -13.71 10.60 -26.07
C ILE A 71 -14.46 11.91 -26.38
N TYR A 72 -14.05 12.65 -27.41
CA TYR A 72 -14.71 13.91 -27.74
C TYR A 72 -16.14 13.72 -28.26
N SER A 73 -16.42 12.62 -28.97
CA SER A 73 -17.76 12.32 -29.50
C SER A 73 -18.74 11.87 -28.43
N SER A 74 -18.26 11.18 -27.39
CA SER A 74 -19.07 10.66 -26.28
C SER A 74 -19.30 11.70 -25.16
N ARG A 75 -18.53 12.79 -25.16
CA ARG A 75 -18.76 13.94 -24.27
C ARG A 75 -20.13 14.56 -24.55
N LYS A 76 -21.12 14.20 -23.73
CA LYS A 76 -22.33 15.01 -23.61
C LYS A 76 -21.99 16.27 -22.83
N SER A 77 -22.21 17.43 -23.43
CA SER A 77 -22.17 18.70 -22.71
C SER A 77 -23.30 18.67 -21.67
N THR A 78 -22.97 18.30 -20.44
CA THR A 78 -23.89 18.49 -19.33
C THR A 78 -23.64 19.90 -18.80
N ASN A 79 -24.55 20.84 -19.08
CA ASN A 79 -24.64 22.11 -18.36
C ASN A 79 -25.01 21.80 -16.89
N ARG A 80 -24.06 21.29 -16.10
CA ARG A 80 -24.23 21.02 -14.67
C ARG A 80 -24.13 22.31 -13.82
N ALA A 81 -24.37 23.47 -14.44
CA ALA A 81 -24.21 24.78 -13.83
C ALA A 81 -25.35 25.77 -14.17
N GLU A 82 -26.56 25.29 -14.49
CA GLU A 82 -27.69 26.18 -14.84
C GLU A 82 -28.96 26.05 -13.98
N LYS A 83 -28.91 25.29 -12.87
CA LYS A 83 -30.04 25.22 -11.91
C LYS A 83 -29.60 25.30 -10.46
N ILE A 84 -28.74 26.27 -10.15
CA ILE A 84 -28.58 26.76 -8.78
C ILE A 84 -28.70 28.28 -8.83
N PHE A 85 -29.86 28.80 -9.21
CA PHE A 85 -30.42 30.09 -8.78
C PHE A 85 -31.93 30.07 -9.07
#